data_AF-A0A839YG12-F1
#
_entry.id   AF-A0A839YG12-F1
#
_cell.length_a   1.000
_cell.length_b   1.000
_cell.length_c   1.000
_cell.angle_alpha   90.00
_cell.angle_beta   90.00
_cell.angle_gamma   90.00
#
_symmetry.space_group_name_H-M   'P 1'
#
loop_
_entity.id
_entity.type
_entity.pdbx_description
1 polymer ?
#
loop_
_entity_poly.entity_id
_entity_poly.type
_entity_poly.pdbx_seq_one_letter_code
_entity_poly.pdbx_strand_id
1 'polypeptide(L)'
;MGTGVYFFSSGTYLRYDRADDRTSDGYPKPIAGNWPGLAEAGMSDRVDAAVNWENGKLYLFRGGSYVRYDVATDRVDDGFPLPIAQGWPTLAGVGFADGLDAAVNWGNGKAFFFKGGSYVRYDVASDRVDAGYPLSIAATWNGFAAAGFGASLDGAINWGNGRAYFFKGDRYLAFDIAADRVMDGYPLPIAQQWPGLSPGVRAPVDTMDLVDELWLESAEVRRAPVTGPRFAPVPWRGVLHTTEGDGIDGAINEFVGTNFWPHLTIEPNTHRVLQHISLSVGSRALSDKFMPDNAARAIQIEIVGRAQNTPDWSQEQLSFVRDVMRSVEALVPIPRVSDRRFLDANGVNANPTNRMSLDEWKRFSGWCGHQHAPLEDHWDPGGIDIDTLLAS
;
A
#
# COMPACT_ATOMS: atom_id res chain seq x y z
N MET A 1 -4.65 -11.79 -5.43
CA MET A 1 -4.42 -10.60 -4.60
C MET A 1 -3.27 -9.81 -5.21
N GLY A 2 -3.30 -8.48 -5.15
CA GLY A 2 -2.31 -7.64 -5.82
C GLY A 2 -2.66 -6.16 -5.72
N THR A 3 -1.99 -5.32 -6.50
CA THR A 3 -2.17 -3.87 -6.62
C THR A 3 -3.52 -3.40 -7.19
N GLY A 4 -4.53 -4.27 -7.28
CA GLY A 4 -5.84 -3.88 -7.79
C GLY A 4 -6.60 -2.99 -6.81
N VAL A 5 -7.02 -1.82 -7.27
CA VAL A 5 -7.99 -0.96 -6.60
C VAL A 5 -9.28 -0.96 -7.40
N TYR A 6 -10.38 -1.31 -6.75
CA TYR A 6 -11.68 -1.35 -7.36
C TYR A 6 -12.45 -0.07 -7.09
N PHE A 7 -13.02 0.51 -8.13
CA PHE A 7 -13.84 1.71 -8.07
C PHE A 7 -15.24 1.35 -8.58
N PHE A 8 -16.28 1.64 -7.81
CA PHE A 8 -17.65 1.33 -8.17
C PHE A 8 -18.33 2.53 -8.80
N SER A 9 -19.21 2.33 -9.78
CA SER A 9 -20.05 3.39 -10.36
C SER A 9 -21.26 2.80 -11.08
N SER A 10 -22.46 3.23 -10.71
CA SER A 10 -23.71 2.99 -11.46
C SER A 10 -23.89 1.55 -11.98
N GLY A 11 -23.76 0.57 -11.10
CA GLY A 11 -23.96 -0.85 -11.41
C GLY A 11 -22.78 -1.55 -12.07
N THR A 12 -21.69 -0.82 -12.26
CA THR A 12 -20.42 -1.32 -12.78
C THR A 12 -19.29 -1.06 -11.79
N TYR A 13 -18.13 -1.65 -12.06
CA TYR A 13 -16.90 -1.34 -11.37
C TYR A 13 -15.73 -1.32 -12.36
N LEU A 14 -14.69 -0.57 -12.01
CA LEU A 14 -13.40 -0.50 -12.68
C LEU A 14 -12.36 -1.14 -11.76
N ARG A 15 -11.35 -1.81 -12.33
CA ARG A 15 -10.13 -2.20 -11.60
C ARG A 15 -9.00 -1.33 -12.10
N TYR A 16 -8.42 -0.53 -11.21
CA TYR A 16 -7.20 0.23 -11.45
C TYR A 16 -6.02 -0.57 -10.93
N ASP A 17 -4.98 -0.74 -11.73
CA ASP A 17 -3.75 -1.38 -11.30
C ASP A 17 -2.75 -0.32 -10.83
N ARG A 18 -2.35 -0.36 -9.55
CA ARG A 18 -1.36 0.59 -9.03
C ARG A 18 0.01 0.43 -9.70
N ALA A 19 0.36 -0.79 -10.14
CA ALA A 19 1.67 -1.07 -10.71
C ALA A 19 1.78 -0.50 -12.13
N ASP A 20 0.74 -0.67 -12.95
CA ASP A 20 0.71 -0.16 -14.32
C ASP A 20 0.19 1.28 -14.44
N ASP A 21 -0.27 1.84 -13.32
CA ASP A 21 -0.88 3.16 -13.20
C ASP A 21 -1.97 3.41 -14.26
N ARG A 22 -2.85 2.43 -14.44
CA ARG A 22 -3.97 2.50 -15.38
C ARG A 22 -5.10 1.57 -14.97
N THR A 23 -6.27 1.84 -15.51
CA THR A 23 -7.38 0.88 -15.51
C THR A 23 -6.99 -0.36 -16.30
N SER A 24 -7.24 -1.53 -15.71
CA SER A 24 -7.00 -2.82 -16.33
C SER A 24 -7.90 -3.02 -17.55
N ASP A 25 -7.40 -3.77 -18.54
CA ASP A 25 -8.16 -4.04 -19.76
C ASP A 25 -9.44 -4.86 -19.47
N GLY A 26 -10.48 -4.64 -20.30
CA GLY A 26 -11.78 -5.32 -20.15
C GLY A 26 -12.70 -4.74 -19.07
N TYR A 27 -12.38 -3.55 -18.55
CA TYR A 27 -13.23 -2.78 -17.63
C TYR A 27 -13.86 -1.56 -18.35
N PRO A 28 -15.03 -1.07 -17.89
CA PRO A 28 -15.79 -1.50 -16.70
C PRO A 28 -16.48 -2.84 -16.88
N LYS A 29 -16.73 -3.53 -15.76
CA LYS A 29 -17.53 -4.76 -15.69
C LYS A 29 -18.78 -4.54 -14.83
N PRO A 30 -19.89 -5.26 -15.06
CA PRO A 30 -21.05 -5.22 -14.18
C PRO A 30 -20.70 -5.68 -12.76
N ILE A 31 -21.28 -5.06 -11.73
CA ILE A 31 -21.17 -5.58 -10.35
C ILE A 31 -21.84 -6.95 -10.25
N ALA A 32 -23.05 -7.05 -10.80
CA ALA A 32 -23.79 -8.30 -10.87
C ALA A 32 -22.99 -9.38 -11.62
N GLY A 33 -22.82 -10.54 -10.97
CA GLY A 33 -22.10 -11.69 -11.53
C GLY A 33 -20.57 -11.63 -11.44
N ASN A 34 -19.97 -10.49 -11.06
CA ASN A 34 -18.52 -10.37 -10.85
C ASN A 34 -18.11 -10.18 -9.39
N TRP A 35 -19.08 -9.90 -8.51
CA TRP A 35 -18.91 -9.86 -7.05
C TRP A 35 -19.98 -10.76 -6.41
N PRO A 36 -19.72 -12.07 -6.25
CA PRO A 36 -20.71 -13.02 -5.76
C PRO A 36 -21.38 -12.61 -4.44
N GLY A 37 -22.71 -12.66 -4.40
CA GLY A 37 -23.51 -12.27 -3.23
C GLY A 37 -23.92 -10.80 -3.19
N LEU A 38 -23.26 -9.89 -3.94
CA LEU A 38 -23.67 -8.48 -3.96
C LEU A 38 -25.04 -8.28 -4.62
N ALA A 39 -25.41 -9.12 -5.59
CA ALA A 39 -26.71 -9.01 -6.25
C ALA A 39 -27.86 -9.42 -5.34
N GLU A 40 -27.68 -10.54 -4.64
CA GLU A 40 -28.59 -11.08 -3.64
C GLU A 40 -28.74 -10.11 -2.46
N ALA A 41 -27.67 -9.40 -2.10
CA ALA A 41 -27.69 -8.33 -1.12
C ALA A 41 -28.28 -7.00 -1.60
N GLY A 42 -28.75 -6.94 -2.86
CA GLY A 42 -29.35 -5.75 -3.44
C GLY A 42 -28.34 -4.62 -3.67
N MET A 43 -27.08 -4.91 -3.98
CA MET A 43 -26.02 -3.93 -4.27
C MET A 43 -25.53 -3.98 -5.73
N SER A 44 -26.28 -4.62 -6.64
CA SER A 44 -25.91 -4.70 -8.06
C SER A 44 -25.85 -3.37 -8.78
N ASP A 45 -26.59 -2.36 -8.33
CA ASP A 45 -26.72 -1.06 -8.98
C ASP A 45 -25.78 0.00 -8.39
N ARG A 46 -25.34 -0.18 -7.14
CA ARG A 46 -24.54 0.83 -6.45
C ARG A 46 -23.88 0.30 -5.18
N VAL A 47 -22.66 0.77 -4.96
CA VAL A 47 -21.97 0.77 -3.66
C VAL A 47 -21.65 2.23 -3.34
N ASP A 48 -22.02 2.70 -2.16
CA ASP A 48 -21.83 4.09 -1.74
C ASP A 48 -20.44 4.31 -1.15
N ALA A 49 -20.05 3.43 -0.23
CA ALA A 49 -18.72 3.44 0.38
C ALA A 49 -18.22 1.99 0.51
N ALA A 50 -16.91 1.82 0.50
CA ALA A 50 -16.28 0.54 0.77
C ALA A 50 -15.01 0.77 1.59
N VAL A 51 -14.66 -0.20 2.43
CA VAL A 51 -13.42 -0.17 3.19
C VAL A 51 -12.85 -1.57 3.30
N ASN A 52 -11.57 -1.71 3.04
CA ASN A 52 -10.80 -2.91 3.39
C ASN A 52 -10.46 -2.82 4.88
N TRP A 53 -10.92 -3.79 5.66
CA TRP A 53 -10.74 -3.79 7.11
C TRP A 53 -9.43 -4.44 7.54
N GLU A 54 -8.56 -4.83 6.59
CA GLU A 54 -7.27 -5.50 6.82
C GLU A 54 -7.40 -6.77 7.68
N ASN A 55 -8.54 -7.47 7.57
CA ASN A 55 -8.84 -8.73 8.24
C ASN A 55 -9.37 -9.81 7.27
N GLY A 56 -9.00 -9.69 6.00
CA GLY A 56 -9.55 -10.48 4.89
C GLY A 56 -10.99 -10.19 4.50
N LYS A 57 -11.58 -9.13 5.06
CA LYS A 57 -12.94 -8.70 4.72
C LYS A 57 -12.96 -7.29 4.15
N LEU A 58 -13.80 -7.11 3.14
CA LEU A 58 -14.26 -5.81 2.71
C LEU A 58 -15.63 -5.54 3.34
N TYR A 59 -15.88 -4.29 3.71
CA TYR A 59 -17.18 -3.83 4.16
C TYR A 59 -17.71 -2.85 3.14
N LEU A 60 -18.78 -3.23 2.44
CA LEU A 60 -19.39 -2.42 1.37
C LEU A 60 -20.75 -1.92 1.86
N PHE A 61 -21.00 -0.63 1.68
CA PHE A 61 -22.16 0.08 2.22
C PHE A 61 -23.06 0.56 1.09
N ARG A 62 -24.38 0.45 1.28
CA ARG A 62 -25.41 1.00 0.40
C ARG A 62 -26.59 1.45 1.24
N GLY A 63 -26.90 2.74 1.21
CA GLY A 63 -27.91 3.34 2.10
C GLY A 63 -27.67 2.95 3.57
N GLY A 64 -28.72 2.59 4.30
CA GLY A 64 -28.63 2.19 5.70
C GLY A 64 -28.15 0.77 5.98
N SER A 65 -27.58 0.08 4.98
CA SER A 65 -27.16 -1.32 5.07
C SER A 65 -25.72 -1.51 4.61
N TYR A 66 -25.11 -2.60 5.05
CA TYR A 66 -23.78 -3.01 4.62
C TYR A 66 -23.71 -4.52 4.44
N VAL A 67 -22.75 -4.97 3.63
CA VAL A 67 -22.33 -6.36 3.53
C VAL A 67 -20.90 -6.50 4.02
N ARG A 68 -20.56 -7.69 4.48
CA ARG A 68 -19.17 -8.11 4.66
C ARG A 68 -18.83 -9.10 3.55
N TYR A 69 -17.83 -8.78 2.75
CA TYR A 69 -17.35 -9.60 1.65
C TYR A 69 -16.04 -10.26 2.06
N ASP A 70 -15.97 -11.57 1.92
CA ASP A 70 -14.77 -12.36 2.19
C ASP A 70 -13.90 -12.43 0.95
N VAL A 71 -12.67 -11.92 1.07
CA VAL A 71 -11.73 -11.84 -0.06
C VAL A 71 -11.21 -13.22 -0.44
N ALA A 72 -11.03 -14.12 0.53
CA ALA A 72 -10.44 -15.44 0.30
C ALA A 72 -11.42 -16.41 -0.40
N THR A 73 -12.70 -16.34 -0.05
CA THR A 73 -13.78 -17.16 -0.61
C THR A 73 -14.53 -16.47 -1.74
N ASP A 74 -14.18 -15.22 -2.03
CA ASP A 74 -14.72 -14.38 -3.10
C ASP A 74 -16.26 -14.30 -3.10
N ARG A 75 -16.84 -14.00 -1.92
CA ARG A 75 -18.30 -13.88 -1.75
C ARG A 75 -18.70 -13.02 -0.56
N VAL A 76 -19.92 -12.50 -0.61
CA VAL A 76 -20.60 -11.98 0.59
C VAL A 76 -20.78 -13.09 1.63
N ASP A 77 -20.47 -12.77 2.88
CA ASP A 77 -20.69 -13.66 4.03
C ASP A 77 -22.19 -13.95 4.23
N ASP A 78 -22.51 -15.14 4.74
CA ASP A 78 -23.89 -15.51 5.04
C ASP A 78 -24.48 -14.60 6.14
N GLY A 79 -25.77 -14.25 5.99
CA GLY A 79 -26.49 -13.39 6.92
C GLY A 79 -26.39 -11.88 6.63
N PHE A 80 -25.68 -11.49 5.56
CA PHE A 80 -25.67 -10.13 5.03
C PHE A 80 -26.70 -9.96 3.89
N PRO A 81 -27.20 -8.73 3.63
CA PRO A 81 -26.81 -7.46 4.23
C PRO A 81 -27.38 -7.28 5.65
N LEU A 82 -26.68 -6.52 6.48
CA LEU A 82 -27.15 -6.09 7.80
C LEU A 82 -27.37 -4.57 7.83
N PRO A 83 -28.28 -4.05 8.68
CA PRO A 83 -28.36 -2.63 8.95
C PRO A 83 -27.05 -2.09 9.53
N ILE A 84 -26.62 -0.90 9.11
CA ILE A 84 -25.45 -0.24 9.70
C ILE A 84 -25.67 -0.08 11.22
N ALA A 85 -26.89 0.24 11.64
CA ALA A 85 -27.23 0.37 13.05
C ALA A 85 -27.03 -0.89 13.90
N GLN A 86 -27.05 -2.07 13.29
CA GLN A 86 -26.81 -3.34 13.97
C GLN A 86 -25.32 -3.64 14.08
N GLY A 87 -24.58 -3.49 12.99
CA GLY A 87 -23.14 -3.82 12.94
C GLY A 87 -22.22 -2.75 13.49
N TRP A 88 -22.69 -1.49 13.48
CA TRP A 88 -21.90 -0.31 13.80
C TRP A 88 -22.70 0.62 14.74
N PRO A 89 -23.05 0.16 15.96
CA PRO A 89 -23.97 0.87 16.83
C PRO A 89 -23.49 2.27 17.21
N THR A 90 -22.17 2.47 17.28
CA THR A 90 -21.58 3.79 17.59
C THR A 90 -21.62 4.75 16.39
N LEU A 91 -21.51 4.26 15.14
CA LEU A 91 -21.79 5.06 13.94
C LEU A 91 -23.26 5.51 13.93
N ALA A 92 -24.16 4.60 14.31
CA ALA A 92 -25.58 4.90 14.40
C ALA A 92 -25.89 5.97 15.45
N GLY A 93 -25.27 5.86 16.63
CA GLY A 93 -25.42 6.82 17.72
C GLY A 93 -25.02 8.25 17.38
N VAL A 94 -24.20 8.43 16.33
CA VAL A 94 -23.76 9.76 15.85
C VAL A 94 -24.38 10.15 14.50
N GLY A 95 -25.41 9.43 14.03
CA GLY A 95 -26.19 9.80 12.85
C GLY A 95 -25.61 9.35 11.51
N PHE A 96 -24.80 8.29 11.49
CA PHE A 96 -24.16 7.75 10.27
C PHE A 96 -24.77 6.41 9.80
N ALA A 97 -25.94 6.01 10.33
CA ALA A 97 -26.55 4.70 10.06
C ALA A 97 -27.43 4.60 8.81
N ASP A 98 -27.80 5.73 8.19
CA ASP A 98 -28.71 5.83 7.04
C ASP A 98 -27.97 5.95 5.69
N GLY A 99 -26.64 5.99 5.71
CA GLY A 99 -25.81 6.05 4.51
C GLY A 99 -24.48 6.76 4.74
N LEU A 100 -23.47 6.32 4.00
CA LEU A 100 -22.11 6.84 4.01
C LEU A 100 -21.72 7.28 2.60
N ASP A 101 -20.98 8.38 2.51
CA ASP A 101 -20.49 8.93 1.25
C ASP A 101 -19.13 8.33 0.85
N ALA A 102 -18.28 8.08 1.85
CA ALA A 102 -16.98 7.46 1.68
C ALA A 102 -16.52 6.82 3.00
N ALA A 103 -15.61 5.85 2.90
CA ALA A 103 -14.95 5.23 4.03
C ALA A 103 -13.49 4.96 3.68
N VAL A 104 -12.59 5.04 4.66
CA VAL A 104 -11.17 4.73 4.46
C VAL A 104 -10.57 4.16 5.75
N ASN A 105 -9.87 3.05 5.62
CA ASN A 105 -8.99 2.57 6.69
C ASN A 105 -7.69 3.39 6.62
N TRP A 106 -7.35 4.07 7.72
CA TRP A 106 -6.17 4.93 7.76
C TRP A 106 -4.88 4.14 7.99
N GLY A 107 -4.99 2.85 8.31
CA GLY A 107 -3.88 1.96 8.61
C GLY A 107 -3.42 2.06 10.07
N ASN A 108 -3.53 3.23 10.72
CA ASN A 108 -3.04 3.43 12.10
C ASN A 108 -3.97 2.91 13.22
N GLY A 109 -4.73 1.86 12.94
CA GLY A 109 -5.78 1.36 13.84
C GLY A 109 -7.02 2.26 13.89
N LYS A 110 -7.11 3.26 13.00
CA LYS A 110 -8.29 4.10 12.83
C LYS A 110 -8.88 3.95 11.43
N ALA A 111 -10.20 4.05 11.34
CA ALA A 111 -10.93 4.24 10.09
C ALA A 111 -11.67 5.57 10.12
N PHE A 112 -11.94 6.15 8.95
CA PHE A 112 -12.71 7.38 8.82
C PHE A 112 -13.92 7.12 7.94
N PHE A 113 -15.08 7.56 8.40
CA PHE A 113 -16.33 7.46 7.65
C PHE A 113 -16.87 8.88 7.41
N PHE A 114 -17.32 9.15 6.19
CA PHE A 114 -17.74 10.47 5.73
C PHE A 114 -19.22 10.45 5.33
N LYS A 115 -19.93 11.54 5.63
CA LYS A 115 -21.34 11.73 5.27
C LYS A 115 -21.63 13.23 5.20
N GLY A 116 -22.01 13.71 4.02
CA GLY A 116 -22.16 15.14 3.76
C GLY A 116 -20.89 15.91 4.14
N GLY A 117 -21.05 17.07 4.76
CA GLY A 117 -19.93 17.92 5.20
C GLY A 117 -19.26 17.47 6.50
N SER A 118 -19.54 16.25 6.96
CA SER A 118 -19.11 15.73 8.25
C SER A 118 -18.38 14.40 8.12
N TYR A 119 -17.53 14.10 9.11
CA TYR A 119 -16.86 12.81 9.21
C TYR A 119 -16.75 12.35 10.66
N VAL A 120 -16.49 11.06 10.84
CA VAL A 120 -16.21 10.43 12.12
C VAL A 120 -14.90 9.66 12.05
N ARG A 121 -14.14 9.64 13.13
CA ARG A 121 -13.00 8.73 13.30
C ARG A 121 -13.42 7.56 14.17
N TYR A 122 -13.16 6.36 13.68
CA TYR A 122 -13.50 5.08 14.29
C TYR A 122 -12.23 4.40 14.79
N ASP A 123 -12.23 3.97 16.04
CA ASP A 123 -11.20 3.14 16.62
C ASP A 123 -11.47 1.67 16.32
N VAL A 124 -10.59 1.05 15.54
CA VAL A 124 -10.77 -0.34 15.07
C VAL A 124 -10.65 -1.33 16.24
N ALA A 125 -9.74 -1.08 17.18
CA ALA A 125 -9.46 -2.01 18.28
C ALA A 125 -10.59 -2.07 19.31
N SER A 126 -11.17 -0.92 19.66
CA SER A 126 -12.25 -0.80 20.65
C SER A 126 -13.65 -0.73 20.02
N ASP A 127 -13.72 -0.92 18.70
CA ASP A 127 -14.92 -1.01 17.87
C ASP A 127 -15.92 0.13 18.14
N ARG A 128 -15.42 1.38 18.08
CA ARG A 128 -16.24 2.56 18.39
C ARG A 128 -15.82 3.83 17.66
N VAL A 129 -16.77 4.72 17.45
CA VAL A 129 -16.48 6.13 17.12
C VAL A 129 -15.74 6.78 18.31
N ASP A 130 -14.66 7.51 18.02
CA ASP A 130 -13.93 8.30 19.01
C ASP A 130 -14.84 9.41 19.59
N ALA A 131 -14.59 9.82 20.83
CA ALA A 131 -15.33 10.92 21.44
C ALA A 131 -15.08 12.26 20.71
N GLY A 132 -16.11 13.11 20.62
CA GLY A 132 -16.04 14.44 20.00
C GLY A 132 -16.41 14.48 18.52
N TYR A 133 -16.79 13.36 17.93
CA TYR A 133 -17.30 13.25 16.56
C TYR A 133 -18.85 13.28 16.51
N PRO A 134 -19.46 13.69 15.37
CA PRO A 134 -18.84 14.03 14.09
C PRO A 134 -18.21 15.43 14.07
N LEU A 135 -17.20 15.61 13.21
CA LEU A 135 -16.53 16.90 12.97
C LEU A 135 -16.73 17.35 11.52
N SER A 136 -16.57 18.65 11.27
CA SER A 136 -16.70 19.21 9.92
C SER A 136 -15.49 18.86 9.06
N ILE A 137 -15.74 18.38 7.84
CA ILE A 137 -14.67 18.11 6.86
C ILE A 137 -13.96 19.42 6.51
N ALA A 138 -14.73 20.45 6.15
CA ALA A 138 -14.20 21.75 5.72
C ALA A 138 -13.30 22.42 6.79
N ALA A 139 -13.64 22.27 8.07
CA ALA A 139 -12.93 22.92 9.16
C ALA A 139 -11.72 22.14 9.68
N THR A 140 -11.70 20.81 9.52
CA THR A 140 -10.69 19.95 10.15
C THR A 140 -9.69 19.37 9.17
N TRP A 141 -10.10 19.07 7.92
CA TRP A 141 -9.20 18.51 6.93
C TRP A 141 -8.49 19.64 6.17
N ASN A 142 -7.21 19.86 6.50
CA ASN A 142 -6.42 20.97 5.98
C ASN A 142 -6.40 21.01 4.45
N GLY A 143 -6.98 22.05 3.87
CA GLY A 143 -7.07 22.27 2.43
C GLY A 143 -8.39 21.82 1.77
N PHE A 144 -9.24 21.02 2.43
CA PHE A 144 -10.48 20.51 1.83
C PHE A 144 -11.48 21.61 1.48
N ALA A 145 -11.64 22.62 2.35
CA ALA A 145 -12.53 23.75 2.09
C ALA A 145 -12.09 24.53 0.84
N ALA A 146 -10.81 24.91 0.79
CA ALA A 146 -10.24 25.64 -0.35
C ALA A 146 -10.32 24.83 -1.66
N ALA A 147 -10.20 23.51 -1.57
CA ALA A 147 -10.25 22.61 -2.70
C ALA A 147 -11.69 22.24 -3.14
N GLY A 148 -12.74 22.65 -2.40
CA GLY A 148 -14.14 22.33 -2.73
C GLY A 148 -14.61 20.93 -2.30
N PHE A 149 -13.88 20.26 -1.40
CA PHE A 149 -14.18 18.90 -0.90
C PHE A 149 -14.80 18.90 0.51
N GLY A 150 -15.04 20.08 1.09
CA GLY A 150 -15.55 20.21 2.46
C GLY A 150 -17.02 19.85 2.69
N ALA A 151 -17.81 19.64 1.62
CA ALA A 151 -19.27 19.46 1.70
C ALA A 151 -19.76 18.01 1.47
N SER A 152 -18.97 17.19 0.78
CA SER A 152 -19.19 15.74 0.58
C SER A 152 -18.05 15.16 -0.24
N LEU A 153 -17.93 13.83 -0.22
CA LEU A 153 -16.97 13.04 -0.97
C LEU A 153 -17.72 11.96 -1.76
N ASP A 154 -17.15 11.48 -2.87
CA ASP A 154 -17.65 10.30 -3.59
C ASP A 154 -16.84 9.04 -3.23
N GLY A 155 -15.61 9.21 -2.74
CA GLY A 155 -14.75 8.10 -2.36
C GLY A 155 -13.48 8.56 -1.64
N ALA A 156 -12.89 7.67 -0.85
CA ALA A 156 -11.63 7.91 -0.15
C ALA A 156 -10.84 6.60 -0.06
N ILE A 157 -9.53 6.63 -0.30
CA ILE A 157 -8.67 5.46 -0.15
C ILE A 157 -7.29 5.87 0.36
N ASN A 158 -6.75 5.12 1.31
CA ASN A 158 -5.33 5.19 1.65
C ASN A 158 -4.57 4.37 0.60
N TRP A 159 -3.71 5.03 -0.17
CA TRP A 159 -3.03 4.38 -1.29
C TRP A 159 -1.88 3.48 -0.85
N GLY A 160 -1.46 3.58 0.41
CA GLY A 160 -0.30 2.87 0.92
C GLY A 160 1.04 3.51 0.56
N ASN A 161 1.08 4.58 -0.24
CA ASN A 161 2.30 5.30 -0.59
C ASN A 161 2.54 6.57 0.24
N GLY A 162 1.88 6.68 1.40
CA GLY A 162 1.90 7.88 2.24
C GLY A 162 0.91 8.97 1.82
N ARG A 163 0.11 8.70 0.79
CA ARG A 163 -0.99 9.57 0.38
C ARG A 163 -2.33 8.87 0.58
N ALA A 164 -3.33 9.66 0.93
CA ALA A 164 -4.73 9.29 0.78
C ALA A 164 -5.33 10.07 -0.40
N TYR A 165 -6.12 9.39 -1.23
CA TYR A 165 -6.81 10.02 -2.35
C TYR A 165 -8.30 10.14 -2.06
N PHE A 166 -8.85 11.32 -2.34
CA PHE A 166 -10.26 11.65 -2.13
C PHE A 166 -10.88 12.06 -3.46
N PHE A 167 -12.05 11.53 -3.78
CA PHE A 167 -12.71 11.72 -5.08
C PHE A 167 -14.00 12.51 -4.93
N LYS A 168 -14.29 13.40 -5.88
CA LYS A 168 -15.54 14.16 -5.97
C LYS A 168 -15.82 14.58 -7.42
N GLY A 169 -16.92 14.10 -7.98
CA GLY A 169 -17.30 14.39 -9.37
C GLY A 169 -16.22 13.94 -10.35
N ASP A 170 -15.66 14.87 -11.09
CA ASP A 170 -14.60 14.66 -12.10
C ASP A 170 -13.19 14.96 -11.59
N ARG A 171 -13.03 15.18 -10.28
CA ARG A 171 -11.79 15.61 -9.64
C ARG A 171 -11.40 14.75 -8.45
N TYR A 172 -10.12 14.81 -8.09
CA TYR A 172 -9.59 14.16 -6.88
C TYR A 172 -8.58 15.06 -6.15
N LEU A 173 -8.34 14.76 -4.88
CA LEU A 173 -7.28 15.31 -4.03
C LEU A 173 -6.26 14.23 -3.71
N ALA A 174 -4.99 14.61 -3.68
CA ALA A 174 -3.98 13.89 -2.92
C ALA A 174 -3.78 14.59 -1.58
N PHE A 175 -3.93 13.85 -0.49
CA PHE A 175 -3.65 14.29 0.86
C PHE A 175 -2.34 13.65 1.31
N ASP A 176 -1.38 14.48 1.71
CA ASP A 176 -0.16 14.02 2.35
C ASP A 176 -0.47 13.67 3.80
N ILE A 177 -0.42 12.38 4.12
CA ILE A 177 -0.80 11.86 5.44
C ILE A 177 0.12 12.41 6.53
N ALA A 178 1.39 12.61 6.21
CA ALA A 178 2.39 12.96 7.20
C ALA A 178 2.55 14.47 7.40
N ALA A 179 2.33 15.25 6.34
CA ALA A 179 2.20 16.70 6.41
C ALA A 179 0.80 17.15 6.87
N ASP A 180 -0.15 16.22 6.96
CA ASP A 180 -1.54 16.45 7.37
C ASP A 180 -2.22 17.57 6.57
N ARG A 181 -2.07 17.54 5.23
CA ARG A 181 -2.66 18.55 4.34
C ARG A 181 -2.85 18.04 2.92
N VAL A 182 -3.81 18.65 2.21
CA VAL A 182 -3.92 18.52 0.75
C VAL A 182 -2.61 19.00 0.11
N MET A 183 -2.11 18.24 -0.86
CA MET A 183 -0.92 18.60 -1.61
C MET A 183 -1.16 19.81 -2.52
N ASP A 184 -0.11 20.60 -2.78
CA ASP A 184 -0.20 21.76 -3.66
C ASP A 184 -0.60 21.36 -5.10
N GLY A 185 -1.40 22.19 -5.76
CA GLY A 185 -1.87 21.96 -7.13
C GLY A 185 -3.15 21.13 -7.27
N TYR A 186 -3.68 20.59 -6.17
CA TYR A 186 -4.96 19.86 -6.14
C TYR A 186 -6.16 20.80 -5.92
N PRO A 187 -7.37 20.46 -6.41
CA PRO A 187 -7.74 19.20 -7.06
C PRO A 187 -7.35 19.11 -8.54
N LEU A 188 -6.97 17.91 -8.98
CA LEU A 188 -6.68 17.61 -10.38
C LEU A 188 -7.84 16.82 -11.05
N PRO A 189 -8.01 16.92 -12.39
CA PRO A 189 -9.02 16.14 -13.10
C PRO A 189 -8.69 14.64 -13.12
N ILE A 190 -9.68 13.80 -12.80
CA ILE A 190 -9.53 12.33 -12.77
C ILE A 190 -9.05 11.82 -14.14
N ALA A 191 -9.75 12.20 -15.21
CA ALA A 191 -9.50 11.70 -16.56
C ALA A 191 -8.09 11.99 -17.11
N GLN A 192 -7.36 12.94 -16.51
CA GLN A 192 -5.99 13.29 -16.92
C GLN A 192 -4.91 12.57 -16.13
N GLN A 193 -5.22 12.19 -14.88
CA GLN A 193 -4.24 11.64 -13.94
C GLN A 193 -4.45 10.14 -13.68
N TRP A 194 -5.61 9.60 -14.04
CA TRP A 194 -5.99 8.21 -13.80
C TRP A 194 -6.41 7.57 -15.13
N PRO A 195 -5.45 7.07 -15.95
CA PRO A 195 -5.74 6.52 -17.27
C PRO A 195 -6.83 5.44 -17.21
N GLY A 196 -7.91 5.65 -17.98
CA GLY A 196 -9.06 4.74 -18.06
C GLY A 196 -10.07 4.85 -16.90
N LEU A 197 -9.82 5.67 -15.87
CA LEU A 197 -10.77 5.88 -14.79
C LEU A 197 -11.81 6.94 -15.19
N SER A 198 -13.09 6.59 -15.18
CA SER A 198 -14.17 7.53 -15.52
C SER A 198 -14.48 8.48 -14.34
N PRO A 199 -14.97 9.72 -14.60
CA PRO A 199 -15.57 10.56 -13.56
C PRO A 199 -16.71 9.85 -12.81
N GLY A 200 -17.01 10.29 -11.58
CA GLY A 200 -18.11 9.77 -10.78
C GLY A 200 -17.86 8.36 -10.23
N VAL A 201 -16.60 7.96 -10.08
CA VAL A 201 -16.20 6.77 -9.34
C VAL A 201 -16.46 6.94 -7.84
N ARG A 202 -16.83 5.83 -7.20
CA ARG A 202 -17.15 5.74 -5.77
C ARG A 202 -16.48 4.57 -5.11
N ALA A 203 -16.53 4.58 -3.78
CA ALA A 203 -16.17 3.44 -2.93
C ALA A 203 -14.85 2.76 -3.33
N PRO A 204 -13.74 3.52 -3.54
CA PRO A 204 -12.47 2.92 -3.89
C PRO A 204 -12.01 1.96 -2.79
N VAL A 205 -11.68 0.72 -3.15
CA VAL A 205 -11.25 -0.29 -2.20
C VAL A 205 -10.23 -1.23 -2.85
N ASP A 206 -9.16 -1.55 -2.14
CA ASP A 206 -8.26 -2.63 -2.55
C ASP A 206 -8.63 -3.94 -1.82
N THR A 207 -8.14 -5.05 -2.37
CA THR A 207 -8.26 -6.37 -1.73
C THR A 207 -6.92 -6.77 -1.11
N MET A 208 -6.07 -5.82 -0.76
CA MET A 208 -4.76 -6.15 -0.22
C MET A 208 -4.95 -6.66 1.21
N ASP A 209 -4.67 -7.94 1.41
CA ASP A 209 -4.85 -8.58 2.69
C ASP A 209 -3.49 -8.95 3.29
N LEU A 210 -3.24 -8.45 4.50
CA LEU A 210 -2.03 -8.77 5.25
C LEU A 210 -2.20 -10.02 6.12
N VAL A 211 -3.36 -10.70 6.07
CA VAL A 211 -3.54 -11.98 6.77
C VAL A 211 -3.08 -13.19 5.96
N ASP A 212 -3.07 -13.09 4.63
CA ASP A 212 -2.61 -14.15 3.74
C ASP A 212 -1.11 -14.05 3.45
N GLU A 213 -0.50 -15.17 3.09
CA GLU A 213 0.90 -15.17 2.66
C GLU A 213 1.05 -14.76 1.19
N LEU A 214 1.93 -13.79 0.94
CA LEU A 214 2.22 -13.23 -0.37
C LEU A 214 3.58 -13.75 -0.87
N TRP A 215 3.52 -14.69 -1.82
CA TRP A 215 4.70 -15.28 -2.47
C TRP A 215 4.74 -14.93 -3.95
N LEU A 216 5.93 -14.64 -4.48
CA LEU A 216 6.15 -14.42 -5.91
C LEU A 216 6.01 -15.75 -6.65
N GLU A 217 5.23 -15.78 -7.72
CA GLU A 217 5.07 -16.96 -8.57
C GLU A 217 6.41 -17.41 -9.21
N SER A 218 7.30 -16.45 -9.50
CA SER A 218 8.60 -16.69 -10.11
C SER A 218 9.69 -17.15 -9.14
N ALA A 219 9.43 -17.16 -7.83
CA ALA A 219 10.45 -17.44 -6.81
C ALA A 219 10.40 -18.90 -6.34
N GLU A 220 11.56 -19.51 -6.17
CA GLU A 220 11.67 -20.74 -5.38
C GLU A 220 11.51 -20.38 -3.88
N VAL A 221 10.56 -21.04 -3.22
CA VAL A 221 10.27 -20.80 -1.80
C VAL A 221 11.24 -21.58 -0.92
N ARG A 222 12.03 -20.85 -0.13
CA ARG A 222 12.90 -21.40 0.91
C ARG A 222 12.62 -20.71 2.25
N ARG A 223 11.59 -21.19 2.95
CA ARG A 223 11.09 -20.55 4.18
C ARG A 223 12.17 -20.36 5.24
N ALA A 224 12.28 -19.13 5.74
CA ALA A 224 13.05 -18.83 6.93
C ALA A 224 12.44 -19.52 8.18
N PRO A 225 13.24 -19.90 9.18
CA PRO A 225 12.73 -20.48 10.42
C PRO A 225 11.98 -19.47 11.30
N VAL A 226 12.21 -18.17 11.07
CA VAL A 226 11.55 -17.07 11.76
C VAL A 226 11.26 -15.93 10.80
N THR A 227 10.20 -15.17 11.08
CA THR A 227 9.88 -13.93 10.37
C THR A 227 10.23 -12.71 11.23
N GLY A 228 10.07 -11.52 10.65
CA GLY A 228 10.10 -10.25 11.35
C GLY A 228 8.75 -9.87 11.99
N PRO A 229 8.64 -8.61 12.45
CA PRO A 229 7.43 -8.10 13.10
C PRO A 229 6.27 -7.94 12.10
N ARG A 230 5.05 -7.80 12.64
CA ARG A 230 3.92 -7.30 11.86
C ARG A 230 4.20 -5.88 11.39
N PHE A 231 3.74 -5.56 10.20
CA PHE A 231 3.93 -4.24 9.63
C PHE A 231 3.19 -3.16 10.42
N ALA A 232 3.92 -2.08 10.69
CA ALA A 232 3.39 -0.80 11.08
C ALA A 232 2.72 -0.12 9.87
N PRO A 233 1.73 0.74 10.11
CA PRO A 233 0.93 1.35 9.07
C PRO A 233 1.57 2.62 8.53
N VAL A 234 2.78 2.45 8.01
CA VAL A 234 3.56 3.47 7.32
C VAL A 234 3.52 3.21 5.81
N PRO A 235 4.05 4.09 4.96
CA PRO A 235 4.02 3.86 3.52
C PRO A 235 4.81 2.62 3.10
N TRP A 236 4.52 2.02 1.95
CA TRP A 236 5.30 0.89 1.45
C TRP A 236 6.62 1.35 0.84
N ARG A 237 7.68 0.56 1.06
CA ARG A 237 9.01 0.79 0.49
C ARG A 237 9.72 -0.52 0.16
N GLY A 238 10.60 -0.45 -0.81
CA GLY A 238 11.56 -1.49 -1.12
C GLY A 238 12.96 -1.08 -0.70
N VAL A 239 13.70 -2.01 -0.12
CA VAL A 239 15.08 -1.80 0.35
C VAL A 239 15.98 -2.80 -0.38
N LEU A 240 16.91 -2.26 -1.16
CA LEU A 240 17.90 -3.05 -1.88
C LEU A 240 19.16 -3.20 -1.03
N HIS A 241 19.66 -4.42 -0.98
CA HIS A 241 20.88 -4.82 -0.30
C HIS A 241 21.80 -5.57 -1.27
N THR A 242 23.09 -5.58 -1.00
CA THR A 242 24.02 -6.54 -1.61
C THR A 242 24.57 -7.47 -0.56
N THR A 243 24.70 -8.76 -0.91
CA THR A 243 25.13 -9.78 0.06
C THR A 243 26.63 -9.71 0.39
N GLU A 244 27.40 -8.91 -0.35
CA GLU A 244 28.87 -8.90 -0.33
C GLU A 244 29.52 -10.27 -0.59
N GLY A 245 28.78 -11.16 -1.28
CA GLY A 245 29.18 -12.51 -1.63
C GLY A 245 28.99 -12.82 -3.11
N ASP A 246 29.58 -13.93 -3.56
CA ASP A 246 29.64 -14.28 -4.99
C ASP A 246 28.56 -15.31 -5.40
N GLY A 247 27.78 -15.82 -4.46
CA GLY A 247 26.78 -16.86 -4.73
C GLY A 247 25.66 -16.92 -3.70
N ILE A 248 24.47 -17.31 -4.16
CA ILE A 248 23.26 -17.39 -3.33
C ILE A 248 23.39 -18.38 -2.18
N ASP A 249 24.02 -19.54 -2.39
CA ASP A 249 24.21 -20.54 -1.32
C ASP A 249 25.11 -20.01 -0.19
N GLY A 250 26.08 -19.16 -0.54
CA GLY A 250 26.92 -18.45 0.44
C GLY A 250 26.10 -17.50 1.29
N ALA A 251 25.25 -16.68 0.65
CA ALA A 251 24.34 -15.77 1.34
C ALA A 251 23.39 -16.53 2.27
N ILE A 252 22.81 -17.66 1.82
CA ILE A 252 21.92 -18.43 2.70
C ILE A 252 22.67 -19.02 3.91
N ASN A 253 23.90 -19.48 3.75
CA ASN A 253 24.69 -19.97 4.88
C ASN A 253 24.91 -18.87 5.94
N GLU A 254 25.10 -17.63 5.51
CA GLU A 254 25.19 -16.48 6.41
C GLU A 254 23.88 -16.21 7.13
N PHE A 255 22.74 -16.23 6.43
CA PHE A 255 21.42 -16.04 7.05
C PHE A 255 21.09 -17.14 8.07
N VAL A 256 21.51 -18.38 7.82
CA VAL A 256 21.39 -19.48 8.79
C VAL A 256 22.24 -19.21 10.04
N GLY A 257 23.45 -18.67 9.88
CA GLY A 257 24.35 -18.38 11.00
C GLY A 257 23.97 -17.15 11.82
N THR A 258 23.38 -16.14 11.18
CA THR A 258 23.07 -14.84 11.80
C THR A 258 21.60 -14.65 12.16
N ASN A 259 20.72 -15.42 11.54
CA ASN A 259 19.26 -15.28 11.61
C ASN A 259 18.72 -13.95 11.05
N PHE A 260 19.48 -13.31 10.15
CA PHE A 260 19.06 -12.16 9.35
C PHE A 260 18.48 -12.63 8.02
N TRP A 261 17.19 -12.92 8.02
CA TRP A 261 16.49 -13.37 6.81
C TRP A 261 15.84 -12.19 6.09
N PRO A 262 16.15 -11.93 4.81
CA PRO A 262 15.44 -10.94 3.99
C PRO A 262 14.10 -11.52 3.49
N HIS A 263 13.33 -10.73 2.73
CA HIS A 263 12.19 -11.28 2.01
C HIS A 263 12.67 -12.12 0.84
N LEU A 264 13.59 -11.58 0.04
CA LEU A 264 14.12 -12.21 -1.17
C LEU A 264 15.64 -12.23 -1.17
N THR A 265 16.19 -13.26 -1.80
CA THR A 265 17.60 -13.31 -2.22
C THR A 265 17.65 -13.62 -3.71
N ILE A 266 18.33 -12.79 -4.49
CA ILE A 266 18.37 -12.93 -5.96
C ILE A 266 19.79 -12.96 -6.49
N GLU A 267 20.01 -13.68 -7.59
CA GLU A 267 21.34 -13.86 -8.17
C GLU A 267 21.36 -13.41 -9.65
N PRO A 268 21.81 -12.16 -9.93
CA PRO A 268 21.76 -11.59 -11.27
C PRO A 268 22.52 -12.34 -12.36
N ASN A 269 23.50 -13.19 -11.99
CA ASN A 269 24.29 -13.94 -12.97
C ASN A 269 23.65 -15.26 -13.42
N THR A 270 22.71 -15.79 -12.64
CA THR A 270 22.05 -17.08 -12.90
C THR A 270 20.53 -16.96 -13.01
N HIS A 271 20.01 -15.74 -12.75
CA HIS A 271 18.60 -15.41 -12.68
C HIS A 271 17.81 -16.23 -11.65
N ARG A 272 18.47 -16.70 -10.58
CA ARG A 272 17.80 -17.38 -9.47
C ARG A 272 17.12 -16.36 -8.56
N VAL A 273 15.89 -16.68 -8.15
CA VAL A 273 15.09 -15.90 -7.18
C VAL A 273 14.65 -16.84 -6.07
N LEU A 274 15.11 -16.59 -4.85
CA LEU A 274 14.61 -17.25 -3.65
C LEU A 274 13.76 -16.28 -2.85
N GLN A 275 12.62 -16.76 -2.34
CA GLN A 275 11.85 -16.03 -1.34
C GLN A 275 11.84 -16.81 -0.03
N HIS A 276 12.11 -16.09 1.07
CA HIS A 276 12.24 -16.66 2.41
C HIS A 276 11.09 -16.32 3.33
N ILE A 277 10.52 -15.13 3.15
CA ILE A 277 9.46 -14.57 4.00
C ILE A 277 8.36 -14.01 3.10
N SER A 278 7.10 -14.26 3.48
CA SER A 278 5.92 -13.67 2.84
C SER A 278 6.00 -12.15 2.81
N LEU A 279 5.59 -11.50 1.71
CA LEU A 279 5.56 -10.03 1.62
C LEU A 279 4.47 -9.38 2.50
N SER A 280 3.67 -10.17 3.23
CA SER A 280 2.64 -9.66 4.16
C SER A 280 3.16 -9.40 5.58
N VAL A 281 4.41 -9.75 5.89
CA VAL A 281 5.04 -9.56 7.20
C VAL A 281 6.47 -9.08 7.05
N GLY A 282 7.00 -8.37 8.05
CA GLY A 282 8.39 -7.88 8.00
C GLY A 282 9.43 -8.99 7.93
N SER A 283 10.59 -8.66 7.37
CA SER A 283 11.80 -9.49 7.37
C SER A 283 12.70 -9.11 8.55
N ARG A 284 13.99 -9.47 8.51
CA ARG A 284 14.92 -9.28 9.63
C ARG A 284 16.28 -8.71 9.22
N ALA A 285 16.49 -8.33 7.96
CA ALA A 285 17.81 -7.93 7.47
C ALA A 285 18.18 -6.46 7.80
N LEU A 286 17.24 -5.64 8.29
CA LEU A 286 17.54 -4.36 8.91
C LEU A 286 17.77 -4.52 10.42
N SER A 287 18.66 -3.70 10.99
CA SER A 287 18.94 -3.72 12.41
C SER A 287 17.82 -2.98 13.16
N ASP A 288 16.87 -3.72 13.74
CA ASP A 288 15.82 -3.14 14.61
C ASP A 288 16.39 -2.54 15.92
N LYS A 289 17.70 -2.31 16.00
CA LYS A 289 18.44 -1.93 17.19
C LYS A 289 18.00 -0.57 17.73
N PHE A 290 17.70 0.37 16.83
CA PHE A 290 17.36 1.74 17.19
C PHE A 290 15.89 2.09 16.95
N MET A 291 15.24 1.38 16.02
CA MET A 291 13.84 1.57 15.67
C MET A 291 13.30 0.31 14.98
N PRO A 292 11.97 0.11 14.88
CA PRO A 292 11.41 -1.08 14.26
C PRO A 292 11.39 -0.96 12.72
N ASP A 293 12.57 -0.91 12.10
CA ASP A 293 12.75 -0.79 10.65
C ASP A 293 12.13 -1.94 9.87
N ASN A 294 12.24 -3.16 10.39
CA ASN A 294 11.61 -4.32 9.78
C ASN A 294 10.07 -4.26 9.85
N ALA A 295 9.51 -3.50 10.80
CA ALA A 295 8.06 -3.27 10.85
C ALA A 295 7.62 -2.19 9.85
N ALA A 296 8.52 -1.44 9.24
CA ALA A 296 8.18 -0.24 8.50
C ALA A 296 7.66 -0.50 7.06
N ARG A 297 6.91 -1.58 6.80
CA ARG A 297 6.48 -1.99 5.43
C ARG A 297 7.65 -1.94 4.43
N ALA A 298 8.78 -2.47 4.85
CA ALA A 298 10.05 -2.50 4.14
C ALA A 298 10.30 -3.89 3.54
N ILE A 299 10.05 -4.04 2.24
CA ILE A 299 10.40 -5.26 1.51
C ILE A 299 11.90 -5.24 1.21
N GLN A 300 12.64 -6.19 1.75
CA GLN A 300 14.10 -6.25 1.69
C GLN A 300 14.54 -7.32 0.68
N ILE A 301 15.34 -6.92 -0.29
CA ILE A 301 15.91 -7.78 -1.34
C ILE A 301 17.43 -7.82 -1.19
N GLU A 302 17.96 -9.00 -0.91
CA GLU A 302 19.40 -9.28 -0.92
C GLU A 302 19.86 -9.68 -2.31
N ILE A 303 20.66 -8.84 -2.95
CA ILE A 303 21.16 -9.08 -4.31
C ILE A 303 22.56 -9.67 -4.21
N VAL A 304 22.74 -10.90 -4.71
CA VAL A 304 24.05 -11.56 -4.73
C VAL A 304 25.02 -10.74 -5.57
N GLY A 305 26.09 -10.32 -4.93
CA GLY A 305 27.12 -9.47 -5.50
C GLY A 305 27.71 -8.54 -4.45
N ARG A 306 28.52 -7.59 -4.90
CA ARG A 306 29.24 -6.65 -4.03
C ARG A 306 28.83 -5.23 -4.39
N ALA A 307 28.56 -4.40 -3.39
CA ALA A 307 28.17 -2.99 -3.55
C ALA A 307 29.16 -2.21 -4.43
N GLN A 308 30.47 -2.52 -4.36
CA GLN A 308 31.50 -1.84 -5.15
C GLN A 308 31.40 -2.11 -6.66
N ASN A 309 30.77 -3.22 -7.05
CA ASN A 309 30.70 -3.66 -8.44
C ASN A 309 29.36 -3.29 -9.10
N THR A 310 28.34 -2.88 -8.33
CA THR A 310 27.01 -2.56 -8.85
C THR A 310 26.97 -1.42 -9.88
N PRO A 311 27.88 -0.41 -9.84
CA PRO A 311 27.93 0.60 -10.90
C PRO A 311 28.32 0.04 -12.28
N ASP A 312 29.03 -1.09 -12.31
CA ASP A 312 29.54 -1.71 -13.54
C ASP A 312 28.65 -2.88 -14.03
N TRP A 313 27.49 -3.10 -13.40
CA TRP A 313 26.60 -4.18 -13.78
C TRP A 313 26.02 -3.97 -15.18
N SER A 314 25.95 -5.08 -15.91
CA SER A 314 25.41 -5.13 -17.26
C SER A 314 23.91 -4.80 -17.28
N GLN A 315 23.43 -4.39 -18.45
CA GLN A 315 22.00 -4.17 -18.67
C GLN A 315 21.16 -5.43 -18.44
N GLU A 316 21.71 -6.61 -18.68
CA GLU A 316 21.05 -7.90 -18.40
C GLU A 316 20.85 -8.10 -16.89
N GLN A 317 21.90 -7.90 -16.10
CA GLN A 317 21.82 -8.00 -14.63
C GLN A 317 20.84 -6.98 -14.04
N LEU A 318 20.90 -5.72 -14.50
CA LEU A 318 19.98 -4.68 -14.04
C LEU A 318 18.53 -4.96 -14.47
N SER A 319 18.32 -5.49 -15.67
CA SER A 319 16.98 -5.88 -16.15
C SER A 319 16.41 -7.03 -15.31
N PHE A 320 17.22 -8.02 -14.94
CA PHE A 320 16.79 -9.08 -14.04
C PHE A 320 16.37 -8.54 -12.66
N VAL A 321 17.17 -7.64 -12.06
CA VAL A 321 16.81 -7.02 -10.77
C VAL A 321 15.52 -6.22 -10.89
N ARG A 322 15.37 -5.45 -11.99
CA ARG A 322 14.14 -4.71 -12.31
C ARG A 322 12.94 -5.65 -12.37
N ASP A 323 13.04 -6.77 -13.08
CA ASP A 323 11.92 -7.70 -13.24
C ASP A 323 11.47 -8.32 -11.91
N VAL A 324 12.42 -8.59 -11.00
CA VAL A 324 12.08 -9.00 -9.62
C VAL A 324 11.39 -7.87 -8.87
N MET A 325 11.86 -6.63 -8.97
CA MET A 325 11.19 -5.46 -8.37
C MET A 325 9.76 -5.32 -8.90
N ARG A 326 9.53 -5.51 -10.21
CA ARG A 326 8.19 -5.51 -10.82
C ARG A 326 7.30 -6.61 -10.25
N SER A 327 7.86 -7.79 -9.98
CA SER A 327 7.15 -8.92 -9.40
C SER A 327 6.73 -8.65 -7.95
N VAL A 328 7.57 -7.94 -7.18
CA VAL A 328 7.22 -7.43 -5.84
C VAL A 328 6.13 -6.36 -5.92
N GLU A 329 6.31 -5.38 -6.79
CA GLU A 329 5.38 -4.25 -6.99
C GLU A 329 3.99 -4.71 -7.43
N ALA A 330 3.86 -5.85 -8.12
CA ALA A 330 2.56 -6.42 -8.48
C ALA A 330 1.76 -6.91 -7.26
N LEU A 331 2.44 -7.22 -6.15
CA LEU A 331 1.84 -7.77 -4.93
C LEU A 331 1.67 -6.71 -3.83
N VAL A 332 2.57 -5.73 -3.75
CA VAL A 332 2.54 -4.67 -2.72
C VAL A 332 2.74 -3.28 -3.33
N PRO A 333 2.11 -2.22 -2.79
CA PRO A 333 2.02 -0.91 -3.44
C PRO A 333 3.25 -0.04 -3.23
N ILE A 334 4.44 -0.55 -3.56
CA ILE A 334 5.68 0.23 -3.60
C ILE A 334 5.68 1.05 -4.90
N PRO A 335 5.74 2.39 -4.86
CA PRO A 335 5.77 3.18 -6.08
C PRO A 335 7.13 3.06 -6.78
N ARG A 336 7.14 3.07 -8.12
CA ARG A 336 8.33 3.02 -8.98
C ARG A 336 9.09 4.36 -9.00
N VAL A 337 9.52 4.81 -7.84
CA VAL A 337 10.26 6.08 -7.67
C VAL A 337 11.35 5.92 -6.61
N SER A 338 12.37 6.75 -6.71
CA SER A 338 13.32 7.02 -5.64
C SER A 338 13.65 8.50 -5.63
N ASP A 339 13.59 9.13 -4.46
CA ASP A 339 14.11 10.49 -4.23
C ASP A 339 15.54 10.45 -3.65
N ARG A 340 16.16 9.26 -3.65
CA ARG A 340 17.47 9.02 -3.03
C ARG A 340 18.56 8.85 -4.07
N ARG A 341 19.75 9.28 -3.71
CA ARG A 341 20.95 9.13 -4.54
C ARG A 341 21.77 7.96 -4.05
N PHE A 342 21.92 6.94 -4.88
CA PHE A 342 22.75 5.78 -4.58
C PHE A 342 24.23 6.16 -4.76
N LEU A 343 25.01 6.01 -3.70
CA LEU A 343 26.41 6.41 -3.62
C LEU A 343 27.31 5.19 -3.39
N ASP A 344 28.56 5.33 -3.80
CA ASP A 344 29.63 4.40 -3.42
C ASP A 344 30.08 4.62 -1.97
N ALA A 345 31.00 3.77 -1.49
CA ALA A 345 31.53 3.85 -0.13
C ALA A 345 32.11 5.23 0.22
N ASN A 346 32.80 5.90 -0.73
CA ASN A 346 33.39 7.21 -0.49
C ASN A 346 32.30 8.29 -0.41
N GLY A 347 31.31 8.21 -1.30
CA GLY A 347 30.18 9.12 -1.37
C GLY A 347 29.31 9.08 -0.12
N VAL A 348 28.95 7.88 0.37
CA VAL A 348 28.18 7.72 1.61
C VAL A 348 28.92 8.35 2.79
N ASN A 349 30.22 8.07 2.92
CA ASN A 349 31.04 8.60 4.02
C ASN A 349 31.22 10.12 3.96
N ALA A 350 31.24 10.71 2.76
CA ALA A 350 31.38 12.14 2.56
C ALA A 350 30.05 12.91 2.64
N ASN A 351 28.90 12.22 2.58
CA ASN A 351 27.57 12.83 2.56
C ASN A 351 26.73 12.41 3.78
N PRO A 352 26.83 13.13 4.91
CA PRO A 352 26.11 12.77 6.13
C PRO A 352 24.57 12.85 6.00
N THR A 353 24.04 13.50 4.95
CA THR A 353 22.59 13.60 4.70
C THR A 353 22.08 12.52 3.76
N ASN A 354 22.92 11.55 3.35
CA ASN A 354 22.46 10.43 2.51
C ASN A 354 21.49 9.51 3.26
N ARG A 355 21.70 9.37 4.57
CA ARG A 355 20.80 8.62 5.45
C ARG A 355 19.58 9.46 5.78
N MET A 356 18.42 8.83 5.67
CA MET A 356 17.18 9.42 6.14
C MET A 356 17.23 9.65 7.65
N SER A 357 16.65 10.75 8.08
CA SER A 357 16.19 10.90 9.46
C SER A 357 15.04 9.93 9.76
N LEU A 358 14.77 9.70 11.04
CA LEU A 358 13.64 8.87 11.49
C LEU A 358 12.29 9.35 10.93
N ASP A 359 12.12 10.67 10.81
CA ASP A 359 10.88 11.25 10.31
C ASP A 359 10.78 11.16 8.79
N GLU A 360 11.89 11.24 8.05
CA GLU A 360 11.89 10.92 6.62
C GLU A 360 11.55 9.45 6.39
N TRP A 361 12.16 8.53 7.14
CA TRP A 361 11.88 7.10 6.99
C TRP A 361 10.42 6.73 7.22
N LYS A 362 9.75 7.37 8.20
CA LYS A 362 8.31 7.16 8.44
C LYS A 362 7.42 7.63 7.29
N ARG A 363 7.92 8.55 6.44
CA ARG A 363 7.19 9.18 5.34
C ARG A 363 7.60 8.65 3.97
N PHE A 364 8.78 8.06 3.88
CA PHE A 364 9.34 7.57 2.64
C PHE A 364 8.50 6.45 2.03
N SER A 365 8.27 6.56 0.73
CA SER A 365 7.66 5.53 -0.09
C SER A 365 8.36 5.49 -1.44
N GLY A 366 8.73 4.28 -1.86
CA GLY A 366 9.53 4.05 -3.07
C GLY A 366 10.65 3.06 -2.80
N TRP A 367 11.66 3.08 -3.68
CA TRP A 367 12.84 2.22 -3.59
C TRP A 367 14.04 2.98 -3.04
N CYS A 368 14.73 2.38 -2.08
CA CYS A 368 15.99 2.89 -1.55
C CYS A 368 16.99 1.74 -1.34
N GLY A 369 18.27 2.06 -1.24
CA GLY A 369 19.29 1.15 -0.73
C GLY A 369 19.40 1.18 0.80
N HIS A 370 20.01 0.15 1.39
CA HIS A 370 20.38 0.11 2.81
C HIS A 370 21.16 1.34 3.28
N GLN A 371 22.01 1.89 2.41
CA GLN A 371 22.76 3.13 2.64
C GLN A 371 21.92 4.37 2.98
N HIS A 372 20.61 4.34 2.72
CA HIS A 372 19.68 5.42 3.05
C HIS A 372 18.91 5.15 4.34
N ALA A 373 18.93 3.91 4.85
CA ALA A 373 18.24 3.55 6.07
C ALA A 373 18.81 4.36 7.27
N PRO A 374 17.94 4.82 8.18
CA PRO A 374 18.34 5.63 9.32
C PRO A 374 19.23 4.83 10.28
N LEU A 375 20.20 5.49 10.91
CA LEU A 375 20.99 4.95 12.04
C LEU A 375 21.82 3.67 11.77
N GLU A 376 21.92 3.25 10.51
CA GLU A 376 22.84 2.20 10.05
C GLU A 376 24.18 2.78 9.61
N ASP A 377 25.19 1.95 9.36
CA ASP A 377 26.50 2.37 8.84
C ASP A 377 26.91 1.67 7.53
N HIS A 378 26.09 0.75 7.02
CA HIS A 378 26.34 0.07 5.76
C HIS A 378 26.07 0.93 4.52
N TRP A 379 26.77 0.66 3.43
CA TRP A 379 26.72 1.44 2.18
C TRP A 379 26.16 0.65 0.99
N ASP A 380 25.71 -0.59 1.21
CA ASP A 380 25.04 -1.39 0.21
C ASP A 380 23.72 -0.73 -0.24
N PRO A 381 23.31 -0.93 -1.50
CA PRO A 381 23.91 -1.76 -2.55
C PRO A 381 24.98 -1.01 -3.36
N GLY A 382 25.60 0.02 -2.80
CA GLY A 382 26.53 0.89 -3.52
C GLY A 382 25.83 1.77 -4.55
N GLY A 383 26.57 2.22 -5.56
CA GLY A 383 26.09 3.10 -6.62
C GLY A 383 25.32 2.37 -7.73
N ILE A 384 24.42 1.45 -7.38
CA ILE A 384 23.58 0.74 -8.36
C ILE A 384 22.75 1.75 -9.17
N ASP A 385 22.61 1.50 -10.47
CA ASP A 385 21.86 2.37 -11.38
C ASP A 385 20.34 2.24 -11.15
N ILE A 386 19.85 2.96 -10.13
CA ILE A 386 18.45 2.96 -9.74
C ILE A 386 17.53 3.48 -10.85
N ASP A 387 17.98 4.41 -11.69
CA ASP A 387 17.17 4.94 -12.79
C ASP A 387 16.86 3.84 -13.80
N THR A 388 17.86 3.01 -14.14
CA THR A 388 17.65 1.81 -14.96
C THR A 388 16.72 0.79 -14.28
N LEU A 389 16.73 0.66 -12.95
CA LEU A 389 15.82 -0.23 -12.23
C LEU A 389 14.38 0.31 -12.13
N LEU A 390 14.19 1.63 -12.18
CA LEU A 390 12.88 2.27 -12.12
C LEU A 390 12.25 2.52 -13.49
N ALA A 391 13.02 2.38 -14.57
CA ALA A 391 12.54 2.47 -15.94
C ALA A 391 11.31 1.56 -16.19
N SER A 392 10.37 2.07 -16.98
CA SER A 392 9.10 1.43 -17.31
C SER A 392 9.25 0.12 -18.08
#